data_AF-A0A433HBM9-F1
#
_entry.id   AF-A0A433HBM9-F1
#
_cell.length_a   1.000
_cell.length_b   1.000
_cell.length_c   1.000
_cell.angle_alpha   90.00
_cell.angle_beta   90.00
_cell.angle_gamma   90.00
#
_symmetry.space_group_name_H-M   'P 1'
#
loop_
_entity.id
_entity.type
_entity.pdbx_description
1 polymer ?
#
loop_
_entity_poly.entity_id
_entity_poly.type
_entity_poly.pdbx_seq_one_letter_code
_entity_poly.pdbx_strand_id
1 'polypeptide(L)' 'MSIRKEDLHLLVDLVTDNDAKLVYDLIRVVIDKDDEKDIIVEADNSPLTDQEKKILKQADIDIKNDDLVDWDDLRAMM' A
#
# COMPACT_ATOMS: atom_id res chain seq x y z
N MET A 1 -19.72 -13.38 -7.12
CA MET A 1 -18.27 -13.68 -7.22
C MET A 1 -17.68 -13.43 -5.85
N SER A 2 -16.95 -14.38 -5.28
CA SER A 2 -16.25 -14.22 -4.00
C SER A 2 -14.76 -14.07 -4.30
N ILE A 3 -14.21 -12.88 -4.08
CA ILE A 3 -12.76 -12.62 -4.18
C ILE A 3 -12.17 -12.88 -2.81
N ARG A 4 -11.03 -13.59 -2.72
CA ARG A 4 -10.35 -13.84 -1.45
C ARG A 4 -9.72 -12.55 -0.98
N LYS A 5 -9.66 -12.34 0.34
CA LYS A 5 -9.11 -11.11 0.91
C LYS A 5 -7.67 -10.85 0.48
N GLU A 6 -6.89 -11.92 0.37
CA GLU A 6 -5.50 -11.91 -0.10
C GLU A 6 -5.38 -11.36 -1.52
N ASP A 7 -6.41 -11.51 -2.35
CA ASP A 7 -6.40 -11.12 -3.77
C ASP A 7 -6.92 -9.68 -3.99
N LEU A 8 -7.30 -8.95 -2.93
CA LEU A 8 -7.81 -7.57 -3.04
C LEU A 8 -6.76 -6.58 -3.55
N HIS A 9 -5.48 -6.80 -3.24
CA HIS A 9 -4.39 -5.94 -3.73
C HIS A 9 -4.26 -6.01 -5.26
N LEU A 10 -4.56 -7.16 -5.87
CA LEU A 10 -4.53 -7.34 -7.32
C LEU A 10 -5.60 -6.51 -8.04
N LEU A 11 -6.68 -6.14 -7.34
CA LEU A 11 -7.69 -5.25 -7.91
C LEU A 11 -7.17 -3.82 -8.05
N VAL A 12 -6.21 -3.41 -7.21
CA VAL A 12 -5.55 -2.10 -7.32
C VAL A 12 -4.59 -2.10 -8.51
N ASP A 13 -3.87 -3.20 -8.73
CA ASP A 13 -2.93 -3.35 -9.86
C ASP A 13 -3.61 -3.39 -11.24
N LEU A 14 -4.91 -3.70 -11.29
CA LEU A 14 -5.71 -3.74 -12.52
C LEU A 14 -6.32 -2.38 -12.91
N VAL A 15 -6.06 -1.35 -12.11
CA VAL A 15 -6.73 -0.06 -12.21
C VAL A 15 -5.68 1.01 -12.52
N THR A 16 -5.93 1.83 -13.53
CA THR A 16 -5.05 2.95 -13.88
C THR A 16 -4.85 3.87 -12.68
N ASP A 17 -3.64 4.38 -12.45
CA ASP A 17 -3.28 5.18 -11.27
C ASP A 17 -4.29 6.30 -10.90
N ASN A 18 -4.93 6.91 -11.90
CA ASN A 18 -5.97 7.94 -11.70
C ASN A 18 -7.21 7.43 -10.93
N ASP A 19 -7.51 6.14 -11.04
CA ASP A 19 -8.67 5.49 -10.43
C ASP A 19 -8.29 4.68 -9.18
N ALA A 20 -6.99 4.50 -8.91
CA ALA A 20 -6.48 3.74 -7.75
C ALA A 20 -6.99 4.32 -6.42
N LYS A 21 -7.01 5.65 -6.30
CA LYS A 21 -7.57 6.33 -5.11
C LYS A 21 -9.04 6.00 -4.91
N LEU A 22 -9.82 5.98 -5.99
CA LEU A 22 -11.26 5.75 -5.97
C LEU A 22 -11.57 4.30 -5.56
N VAL A 23 -10.74 3.36 -6.00
CA VAL A 23 -10.80 1.95 -5.60
C VAL A 23 -10.39 1.76 -4.14
N TYR A 24 -9.33 2.42 -3.69
CA TYR A 24 -8.94 2.44 -2.27
C TYR A 24 -10.06 3.00 -1.38
N ASP A 25 -10.64 4.13 -1.76
CA ASP A 25 -11.73 4.76 -1.03
C ASP A 25 -12.97 3.85 -1.00
N LEU A 26 -13.26 3.15 -2.10
CA LEU A 26 -14.36 2.17 -2.15
C LEU A 26 -14.09 0.95 -1.27
N ILE A 27 -12.90 0.37 -1.33
CA ILE A 27 -12.51 -0.77 -0.47
C ILE A 27 -12.61 -0.35 1.00
N ARG A 28 -12.13 0.84 1.35
CA ARG A 28 -12.23 1.40 2.70
C ARG A 28 -13.68 1.54 3.15
N VAL A 29 -14.55 2.13 2.32
CA VAL A 29 -15.98 2.28 2.65
C VAL A 29 -16.68 0.93 2.80
N VAL A 30 -16.28 -0.10 2.03
CA VAL A 30 -16.83 -1.45 2.16
C VAL A 30 -16.36 -2.10 3.47
N ILE A 31 -15.08 -1.95 3.82
CA ILE A 31 -14.53 -2.42 5.10
C ILE A 31 -15.17 -1.71 6.30
N ASP A 32 -15.41 -0.41 6.20
CA ASP A 32 -15.99 0.40 7.27
C ASP A 32 -17.51 0.17 7.43
N LYS A 33 -18.20 -0.38 6.41
CA LYS A 33 -19.64 -0.65 6.41
C LYS A 33 -20.03 -2.08 6.78
N ASP A 34 -19.18 -3.05 6.49
CA ASP A 34 -19.29 -4.37 7.13
C ASP A 34 -18.75 -4.18 8.55
N ASP A 35 -19.65 -4.14 9.55
CA ASP A 35 -19.33 -4.06 10.98
C ASP A 35 -17.97 -4.72 11.26
N GLU A 36 -17.03 -4.00 11.89
CA GLU A 36 -15.60 -4.28 12.14
C GLU A 36 -15.22 -5.71 12.64
N LYS A 37 -16.16 -6.63 12.76
CA LYS A 37 -16.04 -7.97 13.31
C LYS A 37 -15.39 -8.99 12.37
N ASP A 38 -15.51 -8.85 11.05
CA ASP A 38 -15.12 -9.94 10.11
C ASP A 38 -13.91 -9.62 9.20
N ILE A 39 -13.37 -8.39 9.22
CA ILE A 39 -12.18 -8.03 8.41
C ILE A 39 -10.97 -7.78 9.32
N ILE A 40 -10.34 -8.87 9.78
CA ILE A 40 -9.08 -8.80 10.53
C ILE A 40 -7.95 -8.47 9.56
N VAL A 41 -7.57 -7.19 9.43
CA VAL A 41 -6.37 -6.80 8.67
C VAL A 41 -5.14 -7.19 9.50
N GLU A 42 -4.58 -8.35 9.19
CA GLU A 42 -3.36 -8.84 9.82
C GLU A 42 -2.16 -8.19 9.13
N ALA A 43 -1.47 -7.30 9.83
CA ALA A 43 -0.14 -6.86 9.42
C ALA A 43 0.87 -7.97 9.71
N ASP A 44 1.93 -8.06 8.91
CA ASP A 44 3.09 -8.86 9.30
C ASP A 44 3.74 -8.23 10.54
N ASN A 45 3.65 -8.92 11.66
CA ASN A 45 4.24 -8.53 12.94
C ASN A 45 5.54 -9.28 13.21
N SER A 46 6.11 -9.93 12.19
CA SER A 46 7.42 -10.56 12.30
C SER A 46 8.50 -9.52 12.63
N PRO A 47 9.54 -9.89 13.39
CA PRO A 47 10.63 -8.97 13.66
C PRO A 47 11.34 -8.59 12.37
N LEU A 48 11.55 -7.28 12.18
CA LEU A 48 12.29 -6.77 11.03
C LEU A 48 13.66 -7.44 10.90
N THR A 49 13.96 -7.89 9.69
CA THR A 49 15.28 -8.34 9.28
C THR A 49 16.29 -7.20 9.27
N ASP A 50 17.58 -7.52 9.28
CA ASP A 50 18.63 -6.50 9.24
C ASP A 50 18.65 -5.72 7.91
N GLN A 51 18.16 -6.31 6.83
CA GLN A 51 17.99 -5.62 5.56
C GLN A 51 16.87 -4.59 5.62
N GLU A 52 15.70 -4.95 6.16
CA GLU A 52 14.58 -4.02 6.33
C GLU A 52 14.94 -2.87 7.27
N LYS A 53 15.66 -3.15 8.36
CA LYS A 53 16.19 -2.09 9.25
C LYS A 53 17.12 -1.12 8.53
N LYS A 54 17.93 -1.59 7.58
CA LYS A 54 18.80 -0.71 6.76
C LYS A 54 17.97 0.15 5.82
N ILE A 55 16.96 -0.41 5.17
CA ILE A 55 16.06 0.30 4.27
C ILE A 55 15.34 1.41 5.04
N LEU A 56 14.79 1.12 6.22
CA LEU A 56 14.12 2.11 7.07
C LEU A 56 15.05 3.23 7.51
N LYS A 57 16.28 2.90 7.91
CA LYS A 57 17.30 3.91 8.27
C LYS A 57 17.65 4.81 7.09
N GLN A 58 17.73 4.25 5.89
CA GLN A 58 18.02 5.02 4.69
C GLN A 58 16.82 5.93 4.35
N ALA A 59 15.60 5.41 4.39
CA ALA A 59 14.38 6.19 4.18
C ALA A 59 14.28 7.36 5.18
N ASP A 60 14.63 7.16 6.45
CA ASP A 60 14.67 8.22 7.46
C ASP A 60 15.68 9.34 7.12
N ILE A 61 16.79 9.00 6.47
CA ILE A 61 17.79 9.96 6.00
C ILE A 61 17.27 10.71 4.78
N ASP A 62 16.72 9.97 3.81
CA ASP A 62 16.19 10.50 2.56
C ASP A 62 15.05 11.49 2.83
N ILE A 63 14.13 11.16 3.74
CA ILE A 63 13.05 12.06 4.20
C ILE A 63 13.61 13.34 4.83
N LYS A 64 14.67 13.25 5.63
CA LYS A 64 15.27 14.44 6.27
C LYS A 64 15.99 15.34 5.28
N ASN A 65 16.53 14.75 4.22
CA ASN A 65 17.24 15.47 3.17
C ASN A 65 16.28 15.98 2.08
N ASP A 66 14.98 15.68 2.16
CA ASP A 66 13.99 15.93 1.11
C ASP A 66 14.35 15.22 -0.22
N ASP A 67 15.17 14.15 -0.14
CA ASP A 67 15.52 13.27 -1.25
C ASP A 67 14.39 12.25 -1.46
N LEU A 68 13.19 12.77 -1.73
CA LEU A 68 12.00 11.97 -1.96
C LEU A 68 11.93 11.54 -3.43
N VAL A 69 11.41 10.34 -3.66
CA VAL A 69 11.15 9.86 -5.01
C VAL A 69 9.98 10.65 -5.59
N ASP A 70 10.21 11.33 -6.72
CA ASP A 70 9.15 11.93 -7.51
C ASP A 70 8.47 10.83 -8.37
N TRP A 71 7.17 10.71 -8.21
CA TRP A 71 6.37 9.73 -8.95
C TRP A 71 6.26 10.07 -10.45
N ASP A 72 6.39 11.34 -10.81
CA ASP A 72 6.38 11.77 -12.22
C ASP A 72 7.71 11.42 -12.92
N ASP A 73 8.84 11.46 -12.21
CA ASP A 73 10.14 11.00 -12.72
C ASP A 73 10.15 9.48 -13.00
N LEU A 74 9.48 8.69 -12.16
CA LEU A 74 9.33 7.25 -12.38
C LEU A 74 8.44 6.91 -13.59
N ARG A 75 7.40 7.72 -13.86
CA ARG A 75 6.54 7.54 -15.03
C ARG A 75 7.24 7.88 -16.34
N ALA A 76 8.18 8.83 -16.33
CA ALA A 76 8.95 9.19 -17.52
C ALA A 76 9.97 8.12 -17.96
N MET A 77 10.25 7.15 -17.08
CA MET A 77 11.18 6.04 -17.35
C MET A 77 10.51 4.73 -17.79
N MET A 78 9.17 4.70 -17.90
CA MET A 78 8.38 3.58 -18.47
C MET A 78 7.84 3.93 -19.86
#